data_AF-A0A8T0JZA6-F1
#
_entry.id   AF-A0A8T0JZA6-F1
#
_cell.length_a   1.000
_cell.length_b   1.000
_cell.length_c   1.000
_cell.angle_alpha   90.00
_cell.angle_beta   90.00
_cell.angle_gamma   90.00
#
_symmetry.space_group_name_H-M   'P 1'
#
loop_
_entity.id
_entity.type
_entity.pdbx_description
1 polymer ?
#
loop_
_entity_poly.entity_id
_entity_poly.type
_entity_poly.pdbx_seq_one_letter_code
_entity_poly.pdbx_strand_id
1 'polypeptide(L)'
;MLAAWFRMKYPHVAIGALASSASILQFMDLVSPDIFNSIISQDFRSESENCYKVLKGSWKLIEHTTNKPGGLELLQKSFRICKSNDFGAGSLEGWLRTAWVYTAMTDYPTPSNFLNPLPAYPIKKMTIDEVKHTAQQQMNRALKDHARLYSLSCSIMYVSHRIKSR
;
A
#
# COMPACT_ATOMS: atom_id res chain seq x y z
N MET A 1 -19.07 9.34 0.06
CA MET A 1 -19.29 10.53 0.91
C MET A 1 -20.20 11.54 0.22
N LEU A 2 -19.84 12.03 -0.98
CA LEU A 2 -20.64 13.02 -1.71
C LEU A 2 -22.12 12.64 -1.88
N ALA A 3 -22.45 11.40 -2.26
CA ALA A 3 -23.84 10.96 -2.39
C ALA A 3 -24.64 11.11 -1.07
N ALA A 4 -24.04 10.72 0.06
CA ALA A 4 -24.66 10.85 1.38
C ALA A 4 -24.85 12.33 1.76
N TRP A 5 -23.80 13.15 1.60
CA TRP A 5 -23.89 14.59 1.91
C TRP A 5 -24.86 15.34 1.01
N PHE A 6 -24.93 14.99 -0.27
CA PHE A 6 -25.88 15.57 -1.20
C PHE A 6 -27.32 15.29 -0.77
N ARG A 7 -27.64 14.05 -0.39
CA ARG A 7 -28.96 13.69 0.15
C ARG A 7 -29.29 14.41 1.46
N MET A 8 -28.30 14.60 2.34
CA MET A 8 -28.48 15.30 3.62
C MET A 8 -28.69 16.81 3.44
N LYS A 9 -27.94 17.44 2.52
CA LYS A 9 -28.01 18.90 2.28
C LYS A 9 -29.13 19.31 1.33
N TYR A 10 -29.46 18.47 0.36
CA TYR A 10 -30.48 18.74 -0.66
C TYR A 10 -31.57 17.66 -0.68
N PRO A 11 -32.29 17.49 0.45
CA PRO A 11 -33.24 16.40 0.58
C PRO A 11 -34.47 16.54 -0.33
N HIS A 12 -34.70 17.73 -0.87
CA HIS A 12 -35.75 18.05 -1.83
C HIS A 12 -35.36 17.73 -3.29
N VAL A 13 -34.06 17.53 -3.57
CA VAL A 13 -33.56 17.23 -4.93
C VAL A 13 -33.43 15.72 -5.16
N ALA A 14 -33.00 14.98 -4.13
CA ALA A 14 -32.78 13.54 -4.22
C ALA A 14 -33.67 12.79 -3.22
N ILE A 15 -34.42 11.78 -3.70
CA ILE A 15 -35.27 10.92 -2.87
C ILE A 15 -34.42 10.00 -1.97
N GLY A 16 -33.25 9.56 -2.45
CA GLY A 16 -32.33 8.70 -1.72
C GLY A 16 -30.89 8.78 -2.24
N ALA A 17 -29.97 8.10 -1.56
CA ALA A 17 -28.58 7.99 -1.98
C ALA A 17 -27.99 6.62 -1.59
N LEU A 18 -27.26 5.99 -2.52
CA LEU A 18 -26.43 4.83 -2.25
C LEU A 18 -24.98 5.30 -2.09
N ALA A 19 -24.42 5.15 -0.89
CA ALA A 19 -23.07 5.58 -0.56
C ALA A 19 -22.18 4.37 -0.22
N SER A 20 -21.76 3.63 -1.26
CA SER A 20 -20.91 2.45 -1.10
C SER A 20 -19.50 2.82 -0.60
N SER A 21 -18.99 2.06 0.38
CA SER A 21 -17.67 2.24 1.02
C SER A 21 -17.37 3.69 1.45
N ALA A 22 -18.39 4.44 1.85
CA ALA A 22 -18.26 5.83 2.24
C ALA A 22 -17.87 5.97 3.72
N SER A 23 -16.62 6.32 3.98
CA SER A 23 -16.05 6.56 5.31
C SER A 23 -16.48 7.90 5.95
N ILE A 24 -17.80 8.16 6.04
CA ILE A 24 -18.36 9.42 6.57
C ILE A 24 -18.03 9.69 8.05
N LEU A 25 -17.74 8.64 8.83
CA LEU A 25 -17.41 8.73 10.26
C LEU A 25 -15.91 8.87 10.53
N GLN A 26 -15.06 8.81 9.50
CA GLN A 26 -13.60 8.91 9.66
C GLN A 26 -13.12 10.35 9.96
N PHE A 27 -14.05 11.31 10.05
CA PHE A 27 -13.78 12.71 10.31
C PHE A 27 -14.24 13.10 11.73
N MET A 28 -13.76 14.25 12.22
CA MET A 28 -14.19 14.87 13.49
C MET A 28 -13.92 14.03 14.74
N ASP A 29 -12.80 13.31 14.76
CA ASP A 29 -12.35 12.50 15.90
C ASP A 29 -13.38 11.49 16.44
N LEU A 30 -14.32 11.06 15.59
CA LEU A 30 -15.40 10.14 15.94
C LEU A 30 -14.92 8.68 16.06
N VAL A 31 -13.78 8.36 15.45
CA VAL A 31 -13.15 7.04 15.45
C VAL A 31 -11.66 7.19 15.75
N SER A 32 -11.04 6.10 16.23
CA SER A 32 -9.59 6.08 16.45
C SER A 32 -8.83 6.43 15.16
N PRO A 33 -7.77 7.27 15.23
CA PRO A 33 -6.94 7.59 14.06
C PRO A 33 -6.26 6.35 13.46
N ASP A 34 -6.07 5.30 14.26
CA ASP A 34 -5.39 4.07 13.85
C ASP A 34 -6.33 3.02 13.25
N ILE A 35 -7.65 3.25 13.28
CA ILE A 35 -8.64 2.24 12.88
C ILE A 35 -8.42 1.72 11.45
N PHE A 36 -8.04 2.60 10.54
CA PHE A 36 -7.77 2.26 9.14
C PHE A 36 -6.61 1.26 9.02
N ASN A 37 -5.47 1.55 9.66
CA ASN A 37 -4.30 0.68 9.64
C ASN A 37 -4.54 -0.61 10.45
N SER A 38 -5.37 -0.55 11.49
CA SER A 38 -5.77 -1.72 12.27
C SER A 38 -6.61 -2.68 11.46
N ILE A 39 -7.56 -2.20 10.66
CA ILE A 39 -8.38 -3.02 9.78
C ILE A 39 -7.51 -3.68 8.70
N ILE A 40 -6.64 -2.90 8.03
CA ILE A 40 -5.69 -3.46 7.06
C ILE A 40 -4.84 -4.56 7.70
N SER A 41 -4.29 -4.30 8.88
CA SER A 41 -3.51 -5.31 9.62
C SER A 41 -4.31 -6.58 9.91
N GLN A 42 -5.61 -6.42 10.20
CA GLN A 42 -6.52 -7.53 10.45
C GLN A 42 -6.82 -8.35 9.19
N ASP A 43 -6.89 -7.72 8.01
CA ASP A 43 -7.08 -8.43 6.73
C ASP A 43 -5.89 -9.36 6.41
N PHE A 44 -4.65 -8.92 6.65
CA PHE A 44 -3.49 -9.81 6.50
C PHE A 44 -3.45 -10.90 7.58
N ARG A 45 -3.90 -10.56 8.79
CA ARG A 45 -3.94 -11.50 9.93
C ARG A 45 -4.97 -12.61 9.74
N SER A 46 -6.13 -12.30 9.16
CA SER A 46 -7.19 -13.28 8.89
C SER A 46 -6.76 -14.29 7.84
N GLU A 47 -5.93 -13.89 6.88
CA GLU A 47 -5.32 -14.81 5.91
C GLU A 47 -4.17 -15.64 6.50
N SER A 48 -3.30 -15.03 7.33
CA SER A 48 -2.22 -15.75 7.99
C SER A 48 -1.63 -14.99 9.19
N GLU A 49 -1.74 -15.61 10.38
CA GLU A 49 -1.11 -15.09 11.61
C GLU A 49 0.41 -14.97 11.49
N ASN A 50 1.04 -15.91 10.78
CA ASN A 50 2.49 -15.87 10.56
C ASN A 50 2.87 -14.68 9.68
N CYS A 51 2.08 -14.43 8.63
CA CYS A 51 2.33 -13.30 7.73
C CYS A 51 2.21 -11.97 8.45
N TYR A 52 1.14 -11.81 9.23
CA TYR A 52 0.96 -10.63 10.09
C TYR A 52 2.17 -10.40 11.02
N LYS A 53 2.69 -11.45 11.67
CA LYS A 53 3.87 -11.33 12.56
C LYS A 53 5.13 -10.92 11.79
N VAL A 54 5.34 -11.49 10.61
CA VAL A 54 6.46 -11.14 9.73
C VAL A 54 6.38 -9.69 9.27
N LEU A 55 5.22 -9.25 8.77
CA LEU A 55 4.98 -7.86 8.36
C LEU A 55 5.16 -6.89 9.53
N LYS A 56 4.65 -7.22 10.71
CA LYS A 56 4.82 -6.39 11.91
C LYS A 56 6.30 -6.27 12.32
N GLY A 57 7.06 -7.36 12.22
CA GLY A 57 8.49 -7.37 12.53
C GLY A 57 9.37 -6.66 11.49
N SER A 58 8.94 -6.64 10.22
CA SER A 58 9.72 -6.08 9.11
C SER A 58 9.96 -4.58 9.29
N TRP A 59 9.02 -3.83 9.85
CA TRP A 59 9.17 -2.40 10.15
C TRP A 59 10.37 -2.11 11.05
N LYS A 60 10.50 -2.85 12.16
CA LYS A 60 11.65 -2.73 13.07
C LYS A 60 12.97 -3.11 12.40
N LEU A 61 12.93 -4.10 11.51
CA LEU A 61 14.11 -4.53 10.76
C LEU A 61 14.56 -3.44 9.78
N ILE A 62 13.61 -2.78 9.10
CA ILE A 62 13.89 -1.65 8.20
C ILE A 62 14.53 -0.52 8.99
N GLU A 63 13.89 -0.08 10.08
CA GLU A 63 14.39 0.99 10.96
C GLU A 63 15.80 0.70 11.48
N HIS A 64 16.01 -0.49 12.04
CA HIS A 64 17.33 -0.90 12.54
C HIS A 64 18.37 -0.98 11.42
N THR A 65 17.98 -1.37 10.21
CA THR A 65 18.89 -1.40 9.06
C THR A 65 19.24 0.00 8.62
N THR A 66 18.28 0.94 8.56
CA THR A 66 18.54 2.34 8.17
C THR A 66 19.47 3.07 9.13
N ASN A 67 19.49 2.68 10.41
CA ASN A 67 20.39 3.26 11.41
C ASN A 67 21.84 2.77 11.32
N LYS A 68 22.13 1.75 10.48
CA LYS A 68 23.50 1.26 10.27
C LYS A 68 24.21 2.01 9.13
N PRO A 69 25.53 2.17 9.21
CA PRO A 69 26.33 2.68 8.09
C PRO A 69 26.10 1.83 6.83
N GLY A 70 25.77 2.47 5.70
CA GLY A 70 25.46 1.77 4.43
C GLY A 70 24.11 1.04 4.41
N GLY A 71 23.29 1.17 5.46
CA GLY A 71 22.01 0.47 5.58
C GLY A 71 20.97 0.87 4.53
N LEU A 72 20.90 2.16 4.19
CA LEU A 72 20.01 2.66 3.13
C LEU A 72 20.38 2.06 1.77
N GLU A 73 21.67 1.96 1.44
CA GLU A 73 22.13 1.37 0.18
C GLU A 73 21.83 -0.13 0.12
N LEU A 74 21.97 -0.83 1.24
CA LEU A 74 21.58 -2.23 1.38
C LEU A 74 20.08 -2.42 1.12
N LEU A 75 19.22 -1.58 1.72
CA LEU A 75 17.78 -1.62 1.50
C LEU A 75 17.43 -1.25 0.06
N GLN A 76 18.00 -0.18 -0.49
CA GLN A 76 17.79 0.22 -1.87
C GLN A 76 18.12 -0.94 -2.85
N LYS A 77 19.24 -1.62 -2.65
CA LYS A 77 19.65 -2.77 -3.45
C LYS A 77 18.73 -3.97 -3.25
N SER A 78 18.34 -4.25 -2.01
CA SER A 78 17.48 -5.40 -1.67
C SER A 78 16.10 -5.25 -2.32
N PHE A 79 15.51 -4.07 -2.18
CA PHE A 79 14.19 -3.71 -2.71
C PHE A 79 14.24 -3.34 -4.20
N ARG A 80 15.44 -3.29 -4.81
CA ARG A 80 15.68 -2.91 -6.21
C ARG A 80 15.10 -1.55 -6.57
N ILE A 81 15.19 -0.61 -5.65
CA ILE A 81 14.70 0.75 -5.83
C ILE A 81 15.70 1.53 -6.68
N CYS A 82 15.20 2.31 -7.64
CA CYS A 82 16.04 3.15 -8.47
C CYS A 82 16.84 4.13 -7.61
N LYS A 83 18.08 4.42 -8.02
CA LYS A 83 18.88 5.47 -7.35
C LYS A 83 18.16 6.81 -7.50
N SER A 84 17.87 7.43 -6.36
CA SER A 84 17.30 8.77 -6.26
C SER A 84 17.97 9.47 -5.08
N ASN A 85 18.19 10.78 -5.23
CA ASN A 85 18.72 11.63 -4.16
C ASN A 85 17.72 11.77 -2.99
N ASP A 86 16.44 11.46 -3.22
CA ASP A 86 15.35 11.56 -2.23
C ASP A 86 15.02 10.23 -1.55
N PHE A 87 15.85 9.19 -1.75
CA PHE A 87 15.64 7.89 -1.12
C PHE A 87 16.06 7.92 0.36
N GLY A 88 15.07 7.79 1.24
CA GLY A 88 15.26 7.67 2.69
C GLY A 88 14.36 6.61 3.31
N ALA A 89 14.54 6.39 4.62
CA ALA A 89 13.77 5.42 5.41
C ALA A 89 12.25 5.66 5.29
N GLY A 90 11.81 6.90 5.47
CA GLY A 90 10.39 7.26 5.37
C GLY A 90 9.81 7.08 3.95
N SER A 91 10.62 7.29 2.90
CA SER A 91 10.20 7.05 1.51
C SER A 91 9.94 5.56 1.27
N LEU A 92 10.81 4.69 1.79
CA LEU A 92 10.64 3.24 1.71
C LEU A 92 9.40 2.78 2.50
N GLU A 93 9.24 3.26 3.74
CA GLU A 93 8.10 2.90 4.59
C GLU A 93 6.78 3.37 4.01
N GLY A 94 6.72 4.61 3.52
CA GLY A 94 5.54 5.17 2.87
C GLY A 94 5.14 4.39 1.61
N TRP A 95 6.13 3.97 0.82
CA TRP A 95 5.88 3.16 -0.37
C TRP A 95 5.38 1.75 -0.03
N LEU A 96 6.00 1.08 0.95
CA LEU A 96 5.51 -0.20 1.48
C LEU A 96 4.08 -0.10 2.02
N ARG A 97 3.81 0.91 2.85
CA ARG A 97 2.47 1.17 3.38
C ARG A 97 1.44 1.32 2.27
N THR A 98 1.79 2.02 1.20
CA THR A 98 0.90 2.19 0.03
C THR A 98 0.59 0.85 -0.63
N ALA A 99 1.58 -0.03 -0.77
CA ALA A 99 1.39 -1.37 -1.32
C ALA A 99 0.38 -2.19 -0.49
N TRP A 100 0.53 -2.21 0.84
CA TRP A 100 -0.35 -2.95 1.74
C TRP A 100 -1.78 -2.39 1.73
N VAL A 101 -1.92 -1.06 1.78
CA VAL A 101 -3.22 -0.38 1.72
C VAL A 101 -3.95 -0.71 0.42
N TYR A 102 -3.28 -0.61 -0.72
CA TYR A 102 -3.92 -0.85 -2.02
C TYR A 102 -4.31 -2.31 -2.20
N THR A 103 -3.46 -3.24 -1.74
CA THR A 103 -3.77 -4.67 -1.74
C THR A 103 -5.02 -4.94 -0.91
N ALA A 104 -5.12 -4.39 0.30
CA ALA A 104 -6.29 -4.57 1.16
C ALA A 104 -7.57 -3.97 0.57
N MET A 105 -7.49 -2.75 0.02
CA MET A 105 -8.64 -2.08 -0.62
C MET A 105 -9.17 -2.80 -1.86
N THR A 106 -8.36 -3.67 -2.47
CA THR A 106 -8.69 -4.35 -3.74
C THR A 106 -8.57 -5.87 -3.62
N ASP A 107 -8.81 -6.42 -2.43
CA ASP A 107 -8.83 -7.88 -2.17
C ASP A 107 -10.05 -8.58 -2.78
N TYR A 108 -10.18 -8.47 -4.10
CA TYR A 108 -11.31 -8.99 -4.85
C TYR A 108 -11.14 -10.49 -5.16
N PRO A 109 -12.25 -11.25 -5.27
CA PRO A 109 -12.21 -12.67 -5.63
C PRO A 109 -11.85 -12.94 -7.10
N THR A 110 -11.69 -11.89 -7.90
CA THR A 110 -11.34 -11.95 -9.32
C THR A 110 -10.16 -11.03 -9.62
N PRO A 111 -9.36 -11.30 -10.66
CA PRO A 111 -8.34 -10.36 -11.10
C PRO A 111 -8.97 -9.00 -11.40
N SER A 112 -8.27 -7.92 -11.04
CA SER A 112 -8.77 -6.56 -11.27
C SER A 112 -7.64 -5.63 -11.67
N ASN A 113 -8.00 -4.52 -12.31
CA ASN A 113 -7.07 -3.45 -12.68
C ASN A 113 -7.63 -2.09 -12.27
N PHE A 114 -8.14 -1.98 -11.04
CA PHE A 114 -8.80 -0.76 -10.56
C PHE A 114 -7.78 0.30 -10.14
N LEU A 115 -7.01 0.03 -9.09
CA LEU A 115 -5.87 0.88 -8.68
C LEU A 115 -4.58 0.43 -9.39
N ASN A 116 -4.37 -0.88 -9.44
CA ASN A 116 -3.26 -1.54 -10.10
C ASN A 116 -3.72 -2.93 -10.58
N PRO A 117 -3.06 -3.51 -11.60
CA PRO A 117 -3.30 -4.90 -11.97
C PRO A 117 -2.95 -5.86 -10.83
N LEU A 118 -3.95 -6.54 -10.27
CA LEU A 118 -3.80 -7.48 -9.17
C LEU A 118 -4.52 -8.80 -9.48
N PRO A 119 -4.00 -9.95 -9.01
CA PRO A 119 -4.65 -11.24 -9.18
C PRO A 119 -5.90 -11.33 -8.31
N ALA A 120 -6.69 -12.39 -8.49
CA ALA A 120 -7.73 -12.77 -7.53
C ALA A 120 -7.11 -13.07 -6.14
N TYR A 121 -7.77 -12.61 -5.09
CA TYR A 121 -7.36 -12.76 -3.68
C TYR A 121 -5.90 -12.31 -3.45
N PRO A 122 -5.55 -11.05 -3.75
CA PRO A 122 -4.19 -10.57 -3.67
C PRO A 122 -3.57 -10.70 -2.27
N ILE A 123 -4.32 -10.51 -1.18
CA ILE A 123 -3.77 -10.70 0.18
C ILE A 123 -3.35 -12.17 0.38
N LYS A 124 -4.25 -13.10 0.05
CA LYS A 124 -3.97 -14.55 0.13
C LYS A 124 -2.79 -14.97 -0.71
N LYS A 125 -2.63 -14.38 -1.90
CA LYS A 125 -1.46 -14.64 -2.77
C LYS A 125 -0.16 -14.20 -2.09
N MET A 126 -0.15 -13.02 -1.47
CA MET A 126 1.00 -12.53 -0.73
C MET A 126 1.33 -13.43 0.47
N THR A 127 0.32 -13.85 1.25
CA THR A 127 0.52 -14.67 2.45
C THR A 127 0.95 -16.12 2.16
N ILE A 128 0.61 -16.68 1.01
CA ILE A 128 1.08 -18.01 0.58
C ILE A 128 2.54 -17.96 0.14
N ASP A 129 2.94 -16.89 -0.55
CA ASP A 129 4.34 -16.69 -0.94
C ASP A 129 5.22 -16.54 0.30
N GLU A 130 4.71 -15.88 1.36
CA GLU A 130 4.82 -16.17 2.81
C GLU A 130 5.56 -17.41 3.30
N VAL A 131 5.05 -18.56 2.88
CA VAL A 131 5.44 -19.85 3.44
C VAL A 131 6.64 -20.43 2.68
N LYS A 132 6.95 -19.88 1.50
CA LYS A 132 7.96 -20.42 0.58
C LYS A 132 9.33 -19.72 0.64
N HIS A 133 9.42 -18.55 1.27
CA HIS A 133 10.60 -17.67 1.21
C HIS A 133 10.87 -16.98 2.56
N THR A 134 12.03 -16.36 2.73
CA THR A 134 12.28 -15.49 3.88
C THR A 134 11.52 -14.17 3.73
N ALA A 135 11.18 -13.50 4.85
CA ALA A 135 10.50 -12.20 4.86
C ALA A 135 11.09 -11.18 3.86
N GLN A 136 12.41 -11.14 3.77
CA GLN A 136 13.15 -10.30 2.82
C GLN A 136 12.89 -10.70 1.37
N GLN A 137 12.84 -12.00 1.06
CA GLN A 137 12.61 -12.53 -0.28
C GLN A 137 11.14 -12.40 -0.74
N GLN A 138 10.17 -12.50 0.18
CA GLN A 138 8.76 -12.21 -0.10
C GLN A 138 8.50 -10.75 -0.30
N MET A 139 9.04 -9.90 0.58
CA MET A 139 8.97 -8.47 0.37
C MET A 139 9.58 -8.21 -1.01
N ASN A 140 10.79 -8.68 -1.34
CA ASN A 140 11.38 -8.54 -2.69
C ASN A 140 10.55 -9.11 -3.87
N ARG A 141 9.56 -9.98 -3.64
CA ARG A 141 8.63 -10.49 -4.66
C ARG A 141 7.33 -9.72 -4.73
N ALA A 142 6.66 -9.49 -3.61
CA ALA A 142 5.52 -8.56 -3.51
C ALA A 142 5.92 -7.18 -4.04
N LEU A 143 7.15 -6.76 -3.78
CA LEU A 143 7.80 -5.57 -4.34
C LEU A 143 8.19 -5.72 -5.81
N LYS A 144 8.54 -6.89 -6.31
CA LYS A 144 8.75 -7.09 -7.77
C LYS A 144 7.43 -7.02 -8.51
N ASP A 145 6.36 -7.54 -7.92
CA ASP A 145 5.03 -7.47 -8.50
C ASP A 145 4.52 -6.03 -8.40
N HIS A 146 4.67 -5.35 -7.25
CA HIS A 146 4.39 -3.92 -7.09
C HIS A 146 5.29 -3.02 -7.95
N ALA A 147 6.59 -3.30 -8.07
CA ALA A 147 7.52 -2.54 -8.92
C ALA A 147 7.37 -2.86 -10.40
N ARG A 148 6.88 -4.05 -10.80
CA ARG A 148 6.45 -4.29 -12.19
C ARG A 148 5.25 -3.39 -12.52
N LEU A 149 4.36 -3.16 -11.56
CA LEU A 149 3.18 -2.31 -11.70
C LEU A 149 3.55 -0.81 -11.71
N TYR A 150 4.56 -0.40 -10.94
CA TYR A 150 5.12 0.97 -10.94
C TYR A 150 6.31 1.18 -11.90
N SER A 151 6.78 0.16 -12.63
CA SER A 151 7.91 0.29 -13.58
C SER A 151 7.58 1.13 -14.81
N LEU A 152 6.30 1.43 -15.05
CA LEU A 152 5.91 2.48 -16.00
C LEU A 152 6.22 3.90 -15.47
N SER A 153 6.44 4.07 -14.16
CA SER A 153 6.86 5.34 -13.57
C SER A 153 8.36 5.64 -13.81
N CYS A 154 9.18 4.66 -14.19
CA CYS A 154 10.56 4.92 -14.57
C CYS A 154 10.66 5.67 -15.91
N SER A 155 9.64 5.56 -16.77
CA SER A 155 9.49 6.37 -17.98
C SER A 155 8.82 7.72 -17.71
N ILE A 156 7.85 7.79 -16.79
CA ILE A 156 7.08 9.03 -16.54
C ILE A 156 7.85 10.03 -15.67
N MET A 157 8.65 9.58 -14.70
CA MET A 157 9.47 10.49 -13.89
C MET A 157 10.66 11.07 -14.68
N TYR A 158 11.11 10.39 -15.75
CA TYR A 158 12.10 10.92 -16.70
C TYR A 158 11.53 11.98 -17.65
N VAL A 159 10.21 11.96 -17.91
CA VAL A 159 9.56 12.96 -18.78
C VAL A 159 9.28 14.26 -18.03
N SER A 160 8.99 14.21 -16.73
CA SER A 160 8.70 15.43 -15.95
C SER A 160 9.92 16.32 -15.68
N HIS A 161 11.16 15.81 -15.81
CA HIS A 161 12.38 16.60 -15.69
C HIS A 161 12.89 17.19 -17.01
N ARG A 162 12.34 16.78 -18.17
CA ARG A 162 12.73 17.34 -19.48
C ARG A 162 11.86 18.51 -19.95
N ILE A 163 10.71 18.74 -19.31
CA ILE A 163 9.76 19.81 -19.69
C ILE A 163 10.02 21.12 -18.93
N LYS A 164 10.86 21.12 -17.88
CA LYS A 164 11.25 22.33 -17.14
C LYS A 164 12.60 22.94 -17.55
N SER A 165 13.25 22.43 -18.60
CA SER A 165 14.50 23.00 -19.14
C SER A 165 14.41 23.38 -20.63
N ARG A 166 13.29 23.97 -21.03
CA ARG A 166 13.20 24.79 -22.25
C ARG A 166 12.39 26.04 -21.94
#